data_AF-A0A7X8M8D3-F1
#
_entry.id   AF-A0A7X8M8D3-F1
#
_cell.length_a   1.000
_cell.length_b   1.000
_cell.length_c   1.000
_cell.angle_alpha   90.00
_cell.angle_beta   90.00
_cell.angle_gamma   90.00
#
_symmetry.space_group_name_H-M   'P 1'
#
loop_
_entity.id
_entity.type
_entity.pdbx_description
1 polymer ?
#
loop_
_entity_poly.entity_id
_entity_poly.type
_entity_poly.pdbx_seq_one_letter_code
_entity_poly.pdbx_strand_id
1 'polypeptide(L)' 'PPEWNADGTVRYRTPDGDVMQFSFNGPRKLNGRSMAFSEYKFFNSPYITSELGSRIITLQYKKKKLALDFRGVDDSQKKE' A
#
# COMPACT_ATOMS: atom_id res chain seq x y z
N PRO A 1 14.83 15.26 2.06
CA PRO A 1 15.01 14.42 0.85
C PRO A 1 15.20 12.96 1.29
N PRO A 2 14.90 11.96 0.44
CA PRO A 2 15.21 10.57 0.74
C PRO A 2 16.73 10.34 0.73
N GLU A 3 17.22 9.61 1.75
CA GLU A 3 18.57 9.07 1.86
C GLU A 3 18.59 7.66 1.28
N TRP A 4 19.52 7.40 0.36
CA TRP A 4 19.74 6.10 -0.26
C TRP A 4 21.02 5.49 0.31
N ASN A 5 20.91 4.30 0.88
CA ASN A 5 22.05 3.58 1.45
C ASN A 5 22.58 2.53 0.47
N ALA A 6 23.88 2.21 0.57
CA ALA A 6 24.55 1.23 -0.29
C ALA A 6 23.97 -0.20 -0.15
N ASP A 7 23.26 -0.49 0.96
CA ASP A 7 22.59 -1.75 1.22
C ASP A 7 21.19 -1.86 0.55
N GLY A 8 20.81 -0.87 -0.27
CA GLY A 8 19.50 -0.84 -0.94
C GLY A 8 18.35 -0.36 -0.03
N THR A 9 18.67 0.18 1.15
CA THR A 9 17.69 0.81 2.04
C THR A 9 17.45 2.28 1.65
N VAL A 10 16.19 2.68 1.66
CA VAL A 10 15.74 4.08 1.54
C VAL A 10 15.26 4.56 2.91
N ARG A 11 15.65 5.76 3.29
CA ARG A 11 15.20 6.43 4.52
C ARG A 11 14.71 7.85 4.22
N TYR A 12 13.54 8.23 4.72
CA TYR A 12 13.01 9.57 4.51
C TYR A 12 12.12 10.03 5.67
N ARG A 13 11.88 11.35 5.75
CA ARG A 13 10.91 11.92 6.70
C ARG A 13 9.54 12.02 6.04
N THR A 14 8.51 11.52 6.71
CA THR A 14 7.11 11.67 6.30
C THR A 14 6.65 13.13 6.50
N PRO A 15 5.51 13.54 5.90
CA PRO A 15 4.91 14.85 6.17
C PRO A 15 4.63 15.11 7.66
N ASP A 16 4.32 14.05 8.41
CA ASP A 16 4.06 14.11 9.86
C ASP A 16 5.35 14.17 10.71
N GLY A 17 6.52 14.13 10.07
CA GLY A 17 7.83 14.23 10.71
C GLY A 17 8.45 12.90 11.13
N ASP A 18 7.75 11.78 10.93
CA ASP A 18 8.26 10.44 11.26
C ASP A 18 9.38 10.00 10.31
N VAL A 19 10.28 9.15 10.81
CA VAL A 19 11.34 8.54 10.03
C VAL A 19 10.85 7.21 9.47
N MET A 20 10.60 7.16 8.16
CA MET A 20 10.34 5.93 7.43
C MET A 20 11.65 5.35 6.90
N GLN A 21 11.84 4.05 7.04
CA GLN A 21 12.94 3.29 6.45
C GLN A 21 12.42 2.00 5.82
N PHE A 22 12.85 1.67 4.61
CA PHE A 22 12.52 0.40 3.96
C PHE A 22 13.59 -0.02 2.95
N SER A 23 13.70 -1.30 2.64
CA SER A 23 14.51 -1.83 1.54
C SER A 23 13.66 -2.67 0.60
N PHE A 24 14.20 -3.03 -0.56
CA PHE A 24 13.54 -3.96 -1.47
C PHE A 24 13.36 -5.33 -0.80
N ASN A 25 12.11 -5.78 -0.62
CA ASN A 25 11.71 -6.98 0.15
C ASN A 25 12.10 -7.01 1.65
N GLY A 26 12.57 -5.92 2.23
CA GLY A 26 12.87 -5.83 3.66
C GLY A 26 11.70 -5.29 4.50
N PRO A 27 11.79 -5.42 5.84
CA PRO A 27 10.80 -4.85 6.73
C PRO A 27 10.80 -3.32 6.62
N ARG A 28 9.60 -2.75 6.51
CA ARG A 28 9.43 -1.31 6.64
C ARG A 28 9.46 -0.94 8.12
N LYS A 29 10.18 0.12 8.46
CA LYS A 29 10.31 0.63 9.83
C LYS A 29 9.82 2.08 9.89
N LEU A 30 8.98 2.38 10.88
CA LEU A 30 8.55 3.74 11.21
C LEU A 30 9.11 4.10 12.59
N ASN A 31 9.92 5.15 12.67
CA ASN A 31 10.64 5.53 13.89
C ASN A 31 11.40 4.35 14.52
N GLY A 32 12.00 3.51 13.67
CA GLY A 32 12.75 2.32 14.08
C GLY A 32 11.90 1.09 14.41
N ARG A 33 10.56 1.20 14.49
CA ARG A 33 9.65 0.07 14.75
C ARG A 33 9.24 -0.60 13.44
N SER A 34 9.41 -1.92 13.35
CA SER A 34 8.90 -2.69 12.20
C SER A 34 7.38 -2.55 12.11
N MET A 35 6.90 -2.18 10.94
CA MET A 35 5.48 -1.99 10.64
C MET A 35 5.03 -3.09 9.68
N ALA A 36 3.98 -3.81 10.06
CA ALA A 36 3.27 -4.69 9.16
C ALA A 36 2.25 -3.87 8.35
N PHE A 37 2.58 -3.51 7.12
CA PHE A 37 1.65 -2.77 6.25
C PHE A 37 0.48 -3.62 5.76
N SER A 38 0.46 -4.92 6.04
CA SER A 38 -0.67 -5.82 5.76
C SER A 38 -1.99 -5.32 6.34
N GLU A 39 -1.95 -4.47 7.36
CA GLU A 39 -3.14 -3.89 7.99
C GLU A 39 -3.50 -2.50 7.43
N TYR A 40 -2.71 -1.96 6.49
CA TYR A 40 -2.89 -0.60 5.99
C TYR A 40 -3.91 -0.55 4.84
N LYS A 41 -4.86 0.39 4.93
CA LYS A 41 -5.83 0.66 3.88
C LYS A 41 -5.20 1.56 2.82
N PHE A 42 -5.14 1.11 1.55
CA PHE A 42 -4.63 1.92 0.43
C PHE A 42 -5.47 3.18 0.19
N PHE A 43 -6.80 3.02 0.30
CA PHE A 43 -7.74 4.12 0.21
C PHE A 43 -8.70 3.98 1.39
N ASN A 44 -8.86 5.04 2.18
CA ASN A 44 -9.82 5.10 3.27
C ASN A 44 -10.51 6.46 3.26
N SER A 45 -11.61 6.56 2.51
CA SER A 45 -12.39 7.78 2.39
C SER A 45 -13.89 7.47 2.42
N PRO A 46 -14.75 8.49 2.59
CA PRO A 46 -16.20 8.32 2.51
C PRO A 46 -16.71 7.87 1.13
N TYR A 47 -15.88 7.82 0.09
CA TYR A 47 -16.31 7.52 -1.28
C TYR A 47 -15.56 6.36 -1.92
N ILE A 48 -14.35 6.07 -1.44
CA ILE A 48 -13.52 4.98 -1.94
C ILE A 48 -12.77 4.31 -0.79
N THR A 49 -12.83 2.97 -0.76
CA THR A 49 -12.12 2.14 0.19
C THR A 49 -11.39 1.00 -0.50
N SER A 50 -10.15 0.74 -0.09
CA SER A 50 -9.33 -0.39 -0.53
C SER A 50 -8.35 -0.78 0.56
N GLU A 51 -8.09 -2.08 0.72
CA GLU A 51 -7.19 -2.63 1.71
C GLU A 51 -5.97 -3.24 1.01
N LEU A 52 -4.78 -3.12 1.61
CA LEU A 52 -3.58 -3.74 1.03
C LEU A 52 -3.80 -5.24 0.86
N GLY A 53 -3.63 -5.74 -0.36
CA GLY A 53 -3.74 -7.16 -0.67
C GLY A 53 -5.16 -7.68 -0.87
N SER A 54 -6.22 -6.91 -0.61
CA SER A 54 -7.60 -7.39 -0.82
C SER A 54 -7.93 -7.63 -2.28
N ARG A 55 -7.24 -6.92 -3.19
CA ARG A 55 -7.55 -6.87 -4.64
C ARG A 55 -8.98 -6.41 -4.93
N ILE A 56 -9.60 -5.72 -3.97
CA ILE A 56 -10.97 -5.23 -4.06
C ILE A 56 -10.96 -3.72 -3.85
N ILE A 57 -11.54 -2.99 -4.81
CA ILE A 57 -11.78 -1.55 -4.70
C ILE A 57 -13.28 -1.34 -4.57
N THR A 58 -13.72 -0.69 -3.49
CA THR A 58 -15.11 -0.31 -3.30
C THR A 58 -15.27 1.19 -3.48
N LEU A 59 -16.17 1.57 -4.39
CA LEU A 59 -16.64 2.94 -4.56
C LEU A 59 -18.05 3.05 -3.98
N GLN A 60 -18.31 4.10 -3.20
CA GLN A 60 -19.63 4.43 -2.69
C GLN A 60 -19.98 5.89 -2.98
N TYR A 61 -21.19 6.12 -3.47
CA TYR A 61 -21.69 7.47 -3.71
C TYR A 61 -23.21 7.51 -3.49
N LYS A 62 -23.67 8.37 -2.58
CA LYS A 62 -25.06 8.40 -2.09
C LYS A 62 -25.49 7.00 -1.63
N LYS A 63 -26.54 6.44 -2.22
CA LYS A 63 -27.06 5.09 -1.92
C LYS A 63 -26.54 4.00 -2.88
N LYS A 64 -25.53 4.31 -3.72
CA LYS A 64 -24.98 3.38 -4.71
C LYS A 64 -23.59 2.91 -4.28
N LYS A 65 -23.32 1.61 -4.48
CA LYS A 65 -22.04 0.95 -4.21
C LYS A 65 -21.59 0.17 -5.44
N LEU A 66 -20.31 0.28 -5.79
CA LEU A 66 -19.66 -0.52 -6.83
C LEU A 66 -18.43 -1.19 -6.21
N ALA A 67 -18.34 -2.51 -6.34
CA ALA A 67 -17.16 -3.27 -5.94
C ALA A 67 -16.47 -3.80 -7.20
N LEU A 68 -15.22 -3.38 -7.41
CA LEU A 68 -14.34 -3.91 -8.44
C LEU A 68 -13.47 -4.98 -7.79
N ASP A 69 -13.62 -6.22 -8.24
CA ASP A 69 -12.92 -7.38 -7.72
C ASP A 69 -11.89 -7.86 -8.75
N PHE A 70 -10.62 -7.77 -8.39
CA PHE A 70 -9.49 -8.15 -9.25
C PHE A 70 -8.87 -9.50 -8.85
N ARG A 71 -9.56 -10.30 -8.02
CA ARG A 71 -9.14 -11.68 -7.74
C ARG A 71 -9.26 -12.51 -9.02
N GLY A 72 -8.20 -13.24 -9.39
CA GLY A 72 -8.19 -14.09 -10.59
C GLY A 72 -7.91 -13.39 -11.92
N VAL A 73 -7.66 -12.07 -11.93
CA VAL A 73 -7.32 -11.33 -13.16
C VAL A 73 -5.89 -11.61 -13.66
N ASP A 74 -5.04 -12.23 -12.82
CA ASP A 74 -3.66 -12.59 -13.14
C ASP A 74 -3.54 -13.70 -14.21
N ASP A 75 -4.60 -14.48 -14.46
CA ASP A 75 -4.56 -15.65 -15.36
C ASP A 75 -4.68 -15.29 -16.86
N SER A 76 -5.10 -14.07 -17.18
CA SER A 76 -5.34 -13.63 -18.56
C SER A 76 -4.10 -13.16 -19.32
N GLN A 77 -2.93 -13.07 -18.68
CA GLN A 77 -1.68 -12.58 -19.31
C GLN A 77 -0.65 -13.70 -19.59
N LYS A 78 -1.01 -14.98 -19.41
CA LYS A 78 -0.13 -16.15 -19.67
C LYS A 78 -0.44 -16.93 -20.95
N LYS A 79 -1.15 -16.33 -21.91
CA LYS A 79 -1.35 -16.92 -23.24
C LYS A 79 -0.86 -15.96 -24.32
N GLU A 80 0.43 -16.02 -24.60
CA GLU A 80 1.02 -15.79 -25.93
C GLU A 80 2.36 -16.50 -26.04
#